data_AF-A0A9E2L787-F1
#
_entry.id   AF-A0A9E2L787-F1
#
_cell.length_a   1.000
_cell.length_b   1.000
_cell.length_c   1.000
_cell.angle_alpha   90.00
_cell.angle_beta   90.00
_cell.angle_gamma   90.00
#
_symmetry.space_group_name_H-M   'P 1'
#
loop_
_entity.id
_entity.type
_entity.pdbx_description
1 polymer ?
#
loop_
_entity_poly.entity_id
_entity_poly.type
_entity_poly.pdbx_seq_one_letter_code
_entity_poly.pdbx_strand_id
1 'polypeptide(L)'
;MTNNTSFQEFSFYEEIDSNLLEYLFESAWDTLQKKYPTATLDASDCFVITMHDNIFDIDDSECSGTNFSLGQINGQPAVQNIKTKEVINLSLNKERWY
;
A
#
# COMPACT_ATOMS: atom_id res chain seq x y z
N MET A 1 8.24 -0.59 29.30
CA MET A 1 8.66 -0.05 27.99
C MET A 1 7.43 -0.09 27.11
N THR A 2 6.87 1.06 26.77
CA THR A 2 5.79 1.17 25.79
C THR A 2 6.40 0.86 24.42
N ASN A 3 6.17 -0.34 23.90
CA ASN A 3 6.45 -0.61 22.49
C ASN A 3 5.57 0.37 21.69
N ASN A 4 6.17 1.42 21.15
CA ASN A 4 5.50 2.30 20.20
C ASN A 4 5.22 1.46 18.95
N THR A 5 4.06 0.81 18.91
CA THR A 5 3.53 0.07 17.76
C THR A 5 2.93 1.05 16.75
N SER A 6 3.67 2.10 16.41
CA SER A 6 3.26 3.08 15.40
C SER A 6 3.75 2.62 14.04
N PHE A 7 2.86 2.67 13.05
CA PHE A 7 3.23 2.54 11.65
C PHE A 7 4.25 3.63 11.26
N GLN A 8 5.31 3.23 10.58
CA GLN A 8 6.31 4.14 10.01
C GLN A 8 6.19 4.06 8.49
N GLU A 9 5.78 5.16 7.87
CA GLU A 9 5.78 5.32 6.41
C GLU A 9 7.21 5.30 5.88
N PHE A 10 7.41 4.65 4.73
CA PHE A 10 8.65 4.83 3.98
C PHE A 10 8.70 6.25 3.42
N SER A 11 9.89 6.83 3.43
CA SER A 11 10.12 8.18 2.94
C SER A 11 10.79 8.14 1.57
N PHE A 12 10.46 9.11 0.72
CA PHE A 12 11.11 9.31 -0.58
C PHE A 12 12.64 9.40 -0.48
N TYR A 13 13.16 9.87 0.64
CA TYR A 13 14.60 10.03 0.87
C TYR A 13 15.29 8.79 1.46
N GLU A 14 14.55 7.71 1.74
CA GLU A 14 15.13 6.46 2.21
C GLU A 14 15.81 5.72 1.06
N GLU A 15 17.04 5.27 1.30
CA GLU A 15 17.78 4.43 0.37
C GLU A 15 17.31 2.97 0.53
N ILE A 16 16.40 2.55 -0.33
CA ILE A 16 15.88 1.18 -0.39
C ILE A 16 16.43 0.51 -1.64
N ASP A 17 16.97 -0.70 -1.48
CA ASP A 17 17.41 -1.53 -2.61
C ASP A 17 16.26 -1.68 -3.63
N SER A 18 16.57 -1.51 -4.92
CA SER A 18 15.54 -1.49 -5.96
C SER A 18 14.76 -2.81 -6.06
N ASN A 19 15.40 -3.95 -5.80
CA ASN A 19 14.69 -5.24 -5.79
C ASN A 19 13.78 -5.34 -4.57
N LEU A 20 14.24 -4.87 -3.40
CA LEU A 20 13.39 -4.83 -2.21
C LEU A 20 12.19 -3.91 -2.40
N LEU A 21 12.38 -2.75 -3.04
CA LEU A 21 11.30 -1.82 -3.39
C LEU A 21 10.25 -2.49 -4.29
N GLU A 22 10.70 -3.18 -5.33
CA GLU A 22 9.83 -3.94 -6.23
C GLU A 22 9.05 -5.01 -5.46
N TYR A 23 9.71 -5.81 -4.61
CA TYR A 23 9.02 -6.80 -3.77
C TYR A 23 7.99 -6.18 -2.84
N LEU A 24 8.29 -5.03 -2.23
CA LEU A 24 7.36 -4.32 -1.35
C LEU A 24 6.09 -3.92 -2.11
N PHE A 25 6.27 -3.35 -3.30
CA PHE A 25 5.16 -2.91 -4.15
C PHE A 25 4.32 -4.07 -4.64
N GLU A 26 4.92 -5.10 -5.22
CA GLU A 26 4.19 -6.29 -5.70
C GLU A 26 3.41 -6.97 -4.57
N SER A 27 4.05 -7.12 -3.40
CA SER A 27 3.41 -7.76 -2.25
C SER A 27 2.24 -6.93 -1.71
N ALA A 28 2.37 -5.60 -1.73
CA ALA A 28 1.28 -4.70 -1.35
C ALA A 28 0.14 -4.75 -2.35
N TRP A 29 0.44 -4.73 -3.65
CA TRP A 29 -0.53 -4.84 -4.72
C TRP A 29 -1.34 -6.13 -4.60
N ASP A 30 -0.66 -7.27 -4.48
CA ASP A 30 -1.29 -8.58 -4.30
C ASP A 30 -2.17 -8.64 -3.04
N THR A 31 -1.67 -8.06 -1.94
CA THR A 31 -2.41 -8.06 -0.67
C THR A 31 -3.69 -7.22 -0.79
N LEU A 32 -3.60 -6.03 -1.39
CA LEU A 32 -4.74 -5.15 -1.61
C LEU A 32 -5.72 -5.78 -2.61
N GLN A 33 -5.26 -6.38 -3.70
CA GLN A 33 -6.12 -7.02 -4.69
C GLN A 33 -6.83 -8.25 -4.13
N LYS A 34 -6.21 -9.03 -3.24
CA LYS A 34 -6.88 -10.12 -2.51
C LYS A 34 -7.95 -9.60 -1.56
N LYS A 35 -7.69 -8.48 -0.87
CA LYS A 35 -8.63 -7.89 0.10
C LYS A 35 -9.80 -7.16 -0.59
N TYR A 36 -9.53 -6.52 -1.72
CA TYR A 36 -10.48 -5.74 -2.51
C TYR A 36 -10.50 -6.23 -3.98
N PRO A 37 -11.02 -7.45 -4.23
CA PRO A 37 -10.90 -8.13 -5.52
C PRO A 37 -11.63 -7.42 -6.67
N THR A 38 -12.57 -6.54 -6.36
CA THR A 38 -13.34 -5.77 -7.34
C THR A 38 -12.83 -4.35 -7.51
N ALA A 39 -11.76 -3.95 -6.84
CA ALA A 39 -11.21 -2.61 -6.95
C ALA A 39 -10.14 -2.54 -8.05
N THR A 40 -10.00 -1.35 -8.64
CA THR A 40 -8.87 -1.05 -9.53
C THR A 40 -7.79 -0.39 -8.69
N LEU A 41 -6.54 -0.84 -8.82
CA LEU A 41 -5.39 -0.25 -8.12
C LEU A 41 -4.55 0.55 -9.12
N ASP A 42 -3.98 1.65 -8.66
CA ASP A 42 -3.01 2.47 -9.39
C ASP A 42 -1.85 2.87 -8.47
N ALA A 43 -0.66 3.04 -9.03
CA ALA A 43 0.48 3.59 -8.31
C ALA A 43 0.49 5.10 -8.50
N SER A 44 0.27 5.87 -7.42
CA SER A 44 0.15 7.33 -7.52
C SER A 44 1.42 8.09 -7.20
N ASP A 45 2.28 7.55 -6.34
CA ASP A 45 3.52 8.19 -5.94
C ASP A 45 4.52 7.14 -5.42
N CYS A 46 5.74 7.56 -5.12
CA CYS A 46 6.69 6.69 -4.44
C CYS A 46 6.10 6.23 -3.10
N PHE A 47 6.01 4.91 -2.91
CA PHE A 47 5.39 4.26 -1.76
C PHE A 47 3.87 4.42 -1.60
N VAL A 48 3.14 4.93 -2.60
CA VAL A 48 1.68 5.14 -2.50
C VAL A 48 0.90 4.35 -3.55
N ILE A 49 -0.07 3.56 -3.08
CA ILE A 49 -1.03 2.84 -3.92
C ILE A 49 -2.42 3.46 -3.72
N THR A 50 -3.07 3.84 -4.82
CA THR A 50 -4.44 4.34 -4.82
C THR A 50 -5.39 3.23 -5.26
N MET A 51 -6.42 3.01 -4.45
CA MET A 51 -7.50 2.09 -4.78
C MET A 51 -8.71 2.90 -5.25
N HIS A 52 -9.14 2.64 -6.47
CA HIS A 52 -10.37 3.18 -7.03
C HIS A 52 -11.49 2.16 -6.80
N ASP A 53 -12.51 2.57 -6.04
CA ASP A 53 -13.74 1.79 -5.96
C ASP A 53 -14.37 1.78 -7.36
N ASN A 54 -14.72 0.59 -7.87
CA ASN A 54 -15.45 0.44 -9.14
C ASN A 54 -16.93 0.87 -8.94
N ILE A 55 -17.14 2.10 -8.49
CA ILE A 55 -18.45 2.74 -8.52
C ILE A 55 -18.62 3.20 -9.96
N PHE A 56 -19.23 2.35 -10.77
CA PHE A 56 -19.88 2.75 -12.01
C PHE A 56 -21.02 3.70 -11.65
N ASP A 57 -20.73 4.95 -11.33
CA ASP A 57 -21.64 6.08 -11.41
C ASP A 57 -20.95 7.34 -10.85
N ILE A 58 -21.31 8.48 -11.45
CA ILE A 58 -21.07 9.87 -11.03
C ILE A 58 -19.92 10.58 -11.79
N ASP A 59 -20.26 11.04 -12.99
CA ASP A 59 -20.28 12.48 -13.32
C ASP A 59 -19.27 13.35 -12.54
N ASP A 60 -18.07 13.50 -13.10
CA ASP A 60 -17.14 14.66 -12.98
C ASP A 60 -16.84 15.30 -11.60
N SER A 61 -17.16 14.68 -10.46
CA SER A 61 -16.79 15.22 -9.14
C SER A 61 -15.88 14.27 -8.37
N GLU A 62 -14.57 14.53 -8.48
CA GLU A 62 -13.49 13.97 -7.66
C GLU A 62 -13.41 12.45 -7.63
N CYS A 63 -12.46 11.88 -8.39
CA CYS A 63 -12.10 10.47 -8.31
C CYS A 63 -11.77 10.11 -6.85
N SER A 64 -12.74 9.53 -6.13
CA SER A 64 -12.65 9.25 -4.70
C SER A 64 -11.83 7.98 -4.48
N GLY A 65 -10.52 8.07 -4.73
CA GLY A 65 -9.59 6.99 -4.46
C GLY A 65 -9.29 6.87 -2.95
N THR A 66 -9.10 5.64 -2.48
CA THR A 66 -8.52 5.39 -1.16
C THR A 66 -7.02 5.18 -1.29
N ASN A 67 -6.24 6.04 -0.64
CA ASN A 67 -4.78 5.96 -0.70
C ASN A 67 -4.22 5.10 0.44
N PHE A 68 -3.23 4.29 0.10
CA PHE A 68 -2.46 3.47 1.02
C PHE A 68 -0.98 3.83 0.95
N SER A 69 -0.39 4.19 2.10
CA SER A 69 1.06 4.38 2.22
C SER A 69 1.73 3.05 2.53
N LEU A 70 2.82 2.73 1.83
CA LEU A 70 3.75 1.65 2.18
C LEU A 70 4.63 2.08 3.36
N GLY A 71 4.94 1.13 4.22
CA GLY A 71 5.77 1.36 5.39
C GLY A 71 6.02 0.07 6.16
N GLN A 72 6.21 0.22 7.47
CA GLN A 72 6.45 -0.89 8.36
C GLN A 72 5.78 -0.70 9.72
N ILE A 73 5.44 -1.83 10.35
CA ILE A 73 5.05 -1.88 11.76
C ILE A 73 5.85 -2.98 12.44
N ASN A 74 6.54 -2.65 13.54
CA ASN A 74 7.43 -3.57 14.26
C ASN A 74 8.51 -4.21 13.36
N GLY A 75 9.04 -3.46 12.39
CA GLY A 75 10.05 -3.93 11.44
C GLY A 75 9.52 -4.90 10.38
N GLN A 76 8.20 -5.08 10.29
CA GLN A 76 7.56 -5.87 9.23
C GLN A 76 6.88 -4.96 8.22
N PRO A 77 7.02 -5.23 6.91
CA PRO A 77 6.33 -4.48 5.87
C PRO A 77 4.82 -4.44 6.07
N ALA A 78 4.22 -3.27 5.81
CA ALA A 78 2.79 -3.03 5.95
C ALA A 78 2.33 -1.94 4.96
N VAL A 79 1.02 -1.88 4.71
CA VAL A 79 0.38 -0.69 4.15
C VAL A 79 -0.57 -0.07 5.18
N GLN A 80 -0.73 1.24 5.15
CA GLN A 80 -1.72 1.95 5.96
C GLN A 80 -2.68 2.74 5.09
N ASN A 81 -3.99 2.56 5.32
CA ASN A 81 -5.02 3.44 4.76
C ASN A 81 -4.84 4.84 5.35
N ILE A 82 -4.57 5.84 4.51
CA ILE A 82 -4.25 7.21 4.96
C ILE A 82 -5.42 7.84 5.72
N LYS A 83 -6.66 7.52 5.35
CA LYS A 83 -7.88 8.09 5.93
C LYS A 83 -8.30 7.38 7.21
N THR A 84 -8.41 6.06 7.19
CA THR A 84 -8.93 5.28 8.32
C THR A 84 -7.86 4.91 9.34
N LYS A 85 -6.58 5.05 8.97
CA LYS A 85 -5.42 4.58 9.73
C LYS A 85 -5.37 3.06 9.96
N GLU A 86 -6.20 2.29 9.24
CA GLU A 86 -6.10 0.83 9.21
C GLU A 86 -4.74 0.40 8.66
N VAL A 87 -4.05 -0.48 9.39
CA VAL A 87 -2.77 -1.07 8.98
C VAL A 87 -2.98 -2.52 8.54
N ILE A 88 -2.43 -2.87 7.39
CA ILE A 88 -2.49 -4.22 6.82
C ILE A 88 -1.05 -4.71 6.68
N ASN A 89 -0.71 -5.76 7.42
CA ASN A 89 0.61 -6.38 7.33
C ASN A 89 0.79 -7.05 5.97
N LEU A 90 1.98 -6.90 5.40
CA LEU A 90 2.37 -7.55 4.15
C LEU A 90 3.23 -8.76 4.45
N SER A 91 3.04 -9.82 3.67
CA SER A 91 4.00 -10.90 3.55
C SER A 91 4.74 -10.72 2.24
N LEU A 92 6.06 -10.53 2.28
CA LEU A 92 6.85 -10.33 1.08
C LEU A 92 6.78 -11.58 0.19
N ASN A 93 6.34 -11.39 -1.05
CA ASN A 93 6.44 -12.38 -2.10
C ASN A 93 7.91 -12.74 -2.30
N LYS A 94 8.24 -14.03 -2.18
CA LYS A 94 9.61 -14.54 -2.40
C LYS A 94 9.83 -15.03 -3.82
N GLU A 95 8.77 -15.07 -4.63
CA GLU A 95 8.80 -15.53 -6.01
C GLU A 95 8.32 -14.39 -6.91
N ARG A 96 9.13 -14.08 -7.93
CA ARG A 96 8.84 -13.08 -8.95
C ARG A 96 7.88 -13.67 -9.97
N TRP A 97 6.82 -12.95 -10.31
CA TRP A 97 5.94 -13.32 -11.42
C TRP A 97 6.29 -12.43 -12.62
N TYR A 98 7.16 -12.94 -13.50
CA TYR A 98 7.45 -12.33 -14.80
C TYR A 98 6.55 -12.93 -15.89
#